data_AF-A0A3M1MWP7-F1
#
_entry.id   AF-A0A3M1MWP7-F1
#
_cell.length_a   1.000
_cell.length_b   1.000
_cell.length_c   1.000
_cell.angle_alpha   90.00
_cell.angle_beta   90.00
_cell.angle_gamma   90.00
#
_symmetry.space_group_name_H-M   'P 1'
#
loop_
_entity.id
_entity.type
_entity.pdbx_description
1 polymer ?
#
loop_
_entity_poly.entity_id
_entity_poly.type
_entity_poly.pdbx_seq_one_letter_code
_entity_poly.pdbx_strand_id
1 'polypeptide(L)' 'RLPDLPPAAAQADLTEREREILALIAQGLSNKQIAGRLYLAEGTVKNYVSSILDKLGVQDRTQAALWAQKHGL' A
#
# COMPACT_ATOMS: atom_id res chain seq x y z
N ARG A 1 11.94 0.94 11.97
CA ARG A 1 12.57 -0.30 11.48
C ARG A 1 11.50 -1.00 10.65
N LEU A 2 11.75 -1.28 9.36
CA LEU A 2 10.84 -2.11 8.55
C LEU A 2 10.83 -3.52 9.17
N PRO A 3 9.69 -4.23 9.21
CA PRO A 3 9.64 -5.57 9.80
C PRO A 3 10.57 -6.52 9.05
N ASP A 4 11.06 -7.54 9.75
CA ASP A 4 11.96 -8.59 9.23
C ASP A 4 11.23 -9.59 8.29
N LEU A 5 10.05 -9.24 7.75
CA LEU A 5 9.34 -10.11 6.79
C LEU A 5 10.08 -10.05 5.44
N PRO A 6 10.47 -11.19 4.84
CA PRO A 6 11.10 -11.18 3.54
C PRO A 6 10.16 -10.53 2.52
N PRO A 7 10.64 -9.61 1.67
CA PRO A 7 9.79 -8.81 0.80
C PRO A 7 8.88 -9.62 -0.12
N ALA A 8 9.38 -10.75 -0.61
CA ALA A 8 8.61 -11.67 -1.46
C ALA A 8 7.39 -12.25 -0.74
N ALA A 9 7.46 -12.49 0.58
CA ALA A 9 6.32 -12.97 1.36
C ALA A 9 5.29 -11.84 1.56
N ALA A 10 5.75 -10.64 1.93
CA ALA A 10 4.85 -9.51 2.13
C ALA A 10 4.12 -9.11 0.82
N GLN A 11 4.80 -9.22 -0.33
CA GLN A 11 4.22 -8.95 -1.65
C GLN A 11 3.23 -10.04 -2.09
N ALA A 12 3.46 -11.29 -1.69
CA ALA A 12 2.57 -12.42 -1.97
C ALA A 12 1.25 -12.36 -1.18
N ASP A 13 1.27 -11.79 0.03
CA ASP A 13 0.07 -11.65 0.89
C ASP A 13 -0.86 -10.49 0.50
N LEU A 14 -0.38 -9.57 -0.36
CA LEU A 14 -1.21 -8.53 -0.92
C LEU A 14 -2.11 -9.10 -2.02
N THR A 15 -3.37 -8.70 -2.03
CA THR A 15 -4.27 -8.90 -3.15
C THR A 15 -3.89 -7.99 -4.32
N GLU A 16 -4.42 -8.26 -5.50
CA GLU A 16 -4.17 -7.42 -6.68
C GLU A 16 -4.60 -5.96 -6.46
N ARG A 17 -5.75 -5.76 -5.82
CA ARG A 17 -6.24 -4.41 -5.50
C ARG A 17 -5.35 -3.69 -4.50
N GLU A 18 -4.82 -4.41 -3.51
CA GLU A 18 -3.90 -3.83 -2.54
C GLU A 18 -2.55 -3.47 -3.17
N ARG A 19 -2.04 -4.28 -4.10
CA ARG A 19 -0.85 -3.94 -4.91
C ARG A 19 -1.06 -2.69 -5.74
N GLU A 20 -2.19 -2.58 -6.43
CA GLU A 20 -2.54 -1.41 -7.23
C GLU A 20 -2.59 -0.15 -6.36
N ILE A 21 -3.24 -0.22 -5.20
CA ILE A 21 -3.31 0.90 -4.24
C ILE A 21 -1.91 1.25 -3.71
N LEU A 22 -1.09 0.25 -3.37
CA LEU A 22 0.28 0.45 -2.88
C LEU A 22 1.17 1.14 -3.92
N ALA A 23 1.06 0.77 -5.20
CA ALA A 23 1.77 1.43 -6.30
C ALA A 23 1.37 2.91 -6.43
N LEU A 24 0.09 3.24 -6.24
CA LEU A 24 -0.38 4.63 -6.26
C LEU A 24 0.08 5.41 -5.01
N ILE A 25 0.18 4.76 -3.85
CA ILE A 25 0.79 5.34 -2.65
C ILE A 25 2.27 5.65 -2.91
N ALA A 26 3.00 4.76 -3.57
CA ALA A 26 4.41 4.93 -3.94
C ALA A 26 4.64 6.12 -4.89
N GLN A 27 3.65 6.43 -5.71
CA GLN A 27 3.59 7.63 -6.57
C GLN A 27 3.20 8.92 -5.80
N GLY A 28 2.91 8.83 -4.50
CA GLY A 28 2.58 9.97 -3.65
C GLY A 28 1.11 10.38 -3.67
N LEU A 29 0.20 9.58 -4.25
CA LEU A 29 -1.21 9.96 -4.33
C LEU A 29 -1.91 9.87 -2.97
N SER A 30 -2.76 10.86 -2.68
CA SER A 30 -3.66 10.84 -1.51
C SER A 30 -4.80 9.83 -1.67
N ASN A 31 -5.43 9.43 -0.58
CA ASN A 31 -6.56 8.49 -0.62
C ASN A 31 -7.71 8.99 -1.50
N LYS A 32 -7.92 10.32 -1.53
CA LYS A 32 -8.91 10.96 -2.41
C LYS A 32 -8.55 10.83 -3.89
N GLN A 33 -7.29 11.01 -4.25
CA GLN A 33 -6.82 10.84 -5.63
C GLN A 33 -6.89 9.37 -6.07
N ILE A 34 -6.48 8.44 -5.20
CA ILE A 34 -6.58 7.00 -5.44
C ILE A 34 -8.04 6.59 -5.62
N ALA A 35 -8.93 7.07 -4.74
CA ALA A 35 -10.36 6.82 -4.83
C ALA A 35 -10.94 7.28 -6.17
N GLY A 36 -10.58 8.48 -6.62
CA GLY A 36 -10.98 8.99 -7.94
C GLY A 36 -10.44 8.16 -9.10
N ARG A 37 -9.19 7.67 -9.02
CA ARG A 37 -8.57 6.88 -10.08
C ARG A 37 -9.13 5.46 -10.17
N LEU A 38 -9.48 4.86 -9.03
CA LEU A 38 -9.98 3.48 -8.94
C LEU A 38 -11.51 3.39 -8.90
N TYR A 39 -12.22 4.52 -9.00
CA TYR A 39 -13.68 4.62 -8.88
C TYR A 39 -14.20 4.03 -7.57
N LEU A 40 -13.52 4.33 -6.46
CA LEU A 40 -13.85 3.87 -5.11
C LEU A 40 -14.28 5.05 -4.23
N ALA A 41 -14.92 4.75 -3.10
CA ALA A 41 -15.08 5.72 -2.03
C ALA A 41 -13.75 5.95 -1.30
N GLU A 42 -13.50 7.17 -0.80
CA GLU A 42 -12.28 7.48 -0.04
C GLU A 42 -12.16 6.60 1.23
N GLY A 43 -13.27 6.29 1.89
CA GLY A 43 -13.32 5.39 3.04
C GLY A 43 -12.88 3.96 2.68
N THR A 44 -13.24 3.47 1.49
CA THR A 44 -12.79 2.16 0.99
C THR A 44 -11.28 2.16 0.79
N VAL A 45 -10.71 3.22 0.22
CA VAL A 45 -9.26 3.34 0.09
C VAL A 45 -8.56 3.41 1.45
N LYS A 46 -9.13 4.13 2.43
CA LYS A 46 -8.59 4.13 3.82
C LYS A 46 -8.51 2.72 4.39
N ASN A 47 -9.55 1.92 4.21
CA ASN A 47 -9.57 0.54 4.69
C ASN A 47 -8.48 -0.31 4.02
N TYR A 48 -8.33 -0.20 2.70
CA TYR A 48 -7.25 -0.89 1.98
C TYR A 48 -5.87 -0.43 2.45
N VAL A 49 -5.66 0.88 2.65
CA VAL A 49 -4.40 1.41 3.19
C VAL A 49 -4.10 0.78 4.54
N SER A 50 -5.06 0.76 5.47
CA SER A 50 -4.88 0.10 6.77
C SER A 50 -4.48 -1.38 6.63
N SER A 51 -5.21 -2.15 5.81
CA SER A 51 -4.88 -3.56 5.56
C SER A 51 -3.49 -3.75 4.94
N ILE A 52 -3.07 -2.86 4.05
CA ILE A 52 -1.72 -2.87 3.46
C ILE A 52 -0.67 -2.61 4.53
N LEU A 53 -0.87 -1.60 5.40
CA LEU A 53 0.07 -1.30 6.49
C LEU A 53 0.24 -2.49 7.42
N ASP A 54 -0.88 -3.13 7.80
CA ASP A 54 -0.88 -4.31 8.66
C ASP A 54 -0.14 -5.49 8.01
N LYS A 55 -0.44 -5.79 6.74
CA LYS A 55 0.20 -6.88 5.97
C LYS A 55 1.69 -6.65 5.74
N LEU A 56 2.08 -5.40 5.47
CA LEU A 56 3.48 -5.01 5.32
C LEU A 56 4.20 -4.87 6.67
N GLY A 57 3.46 -4.90 7.79
CA GLY A 57 3.95 -4.67 9.15
C GLY A 57 4.60 -3.30 9.34
N VAL A 58 4.13 -2.28 8.60
CA VAL A 58 4.64 -0.91 8.67
C VAL A 58 3.64 0.01 9.36
N GLN A 59 4.11 1.11 9.92
CA GLN A 59 3.28 1.96 10.78
C GLN A 59 2.58 3.10 10.05
N ASP A 60 3.10 3.48 8.88
CA ASP A 60 2.59 4.63 8.16
C ASP A 60 2.76 4.48 6.63
N ARG A 61 2.01 5.32 5.92
CA ARG A 61 2.01 5.36 4.45
C ARG A 61 3.38 5.67 3.84
N THR A 62 4.24 6.40 4.55
CA THR A 62 5.57 6.77 4.06
C THR A 62 6.46 5.54 4.06
N GLN A 63 6.39 4.72 5.12
CA GLN A 63 7.05 3.43 5.17
C GLN A 63 6.52 2.48 4.10
N ALA A 64 5.22 2.45 3.85
CA ALA A 64 4.64 1.66 2.75
C ALA A 64 5.13 2.13 1.37
N ALA A 65 5.18 3.45 1.12
CA ALA A 65 5.71 4.01 -0.11
C ALA A 65 7.19 3.66 -0.33
N LEU A 66 8.01 3.77 0.73
CA LEU A 66 9.42 3.36 0.68
C LEU A 66 9.58 1.86 0.46
N TRP A 67 8.70 1.05 1.06
CA TRP A 67 8.69 -0.39 0.83
C TRP A 67 8.38 -0.71 -0.63
N ALA A 68 7.36 -0.07 -1.23
CA ALA A 68 7.02 -0.27 -2.64
C ALA A 68 8.18 0.09 -3.58
N GLN A 69 8.78 1.27 -3.39
CA GLN A 69 9.93 1.73 -4.17
C GLN A 69 11.13 0.77 -4.11
N LYS A 70 11.43 0.22 -2.93
CA LYS A 70 12.52 -0.76 -2.75
C LYS A 70 12.27 -2.09 -3.46
N HIS A 71 11.01 -2.43 -3.73
CA HIS A 71 10.62 -3.71 -4.31
C HIS A 71 10.06 -3.57 -5.74
N GLY A 72 10.28 -2.42 -6.38
CA GLY A 72 9.94 -2.20 -7.78
C GLY A 72 8.44 -2.05 -8.07
N LEU A 73 7.67 -1.59 -7.08
CA LEU A 73 6.25 -1.22 -7.22
C LEU A 73 6.08 0.30 -7.36
#